data_AF-A0A839TYA4-F1
#
_entry.id   AF-A0A839TYA4-F1
#
_cell.length_a   1.000
_cell.length_b   1.000
_cell.length_c   1.000
_cell.angle_alpha   90.00
_cell.angle_beta   90.00
_cell.angle_gamma   90.00
#
_symmetry.space_group_name_H-M   'P 1'
#
loop_
_entity.id
_entity.type
_entity.pdbx_description
1 polymer ?
#
loop_
_entity_poly.entity_id
_entity_poly.type
_entity_poly.pdbx_seq_one_letter_code
_entity_poly.pdbx_strand_id
1 'polypeptide(L)'
;MSYQDSTLSSEARAEHLLSLMTLEEKVGQLVQLFGWKTYRREGSGVALDEAFKEAAERGGIGSLYGVLRADPWTEVMLATGLSPREGAETINAIEHSRLGIPILFGEECSHGEFEIQIGRHAQDVQSAVLTVLEKE
;
A
#
# COMPACT_ATOMS: atom_id res chain seq x y z
N MET A 1 27.03 -7.77 -4.59
CA MET A 1 26.05 -7.83 -3.49
C MET A 1 24.79 -7.19 -4.01
N SER A 2 23.63 -7.85 -3.98
CA SER A 2 22.36 -7.25 -4.43
C SER A 2 21.44 -7.09 -3.24
N TYR A 3 20.69 -6.00 -3.14
CA TYR A 3 19.72 -5.81 -2.06
C TYR A 3 18.50 -6.77 -2.20
N GLN A 4 18.33 -7.35 -3.39
CA GLN A 4 17.32 -8.35 -3.71
C GLN A 4 17.74 -9.77 -3.33
N ASP A 5 19.01 -10.00 -2.97
CA ASP A 5 19.49 -11.32 -2.54
C ASP A 5 19.01 -11.62 -1.11
N SER A 6 18.05 -12.53 -0.99
CA SER A 6 17.44 -12.93 0.29
C SER A 6 18.35 -13.76 1.18
N THR A 7 19.53 -14.17 0.70
CA THR A 7 20.52 -14.90 1.52
C THR A 7 21.38 -13.98 2.38
N LEU A 8 21.37 -12.67 2.11
CA LEU A 8 22.09 -11.65 2.86
C LEU A 8 21.27 -11.12 4.04
N SER A 9 21.95 -10.56 5.06
CA SER A 9 21.27 -9.93 6.20
C SER A 9 20.48 -8.69 5.80
N SER A 10 19.48 -8.32 6.60
CA SER A 10 18.70 -7.10 6.43
C SER A 10 19.58 -5.85 6.35
N GLU A 11 20.60 -5.77 7.20
CA GLU A 11 21.52 -4.63 7.29
C GLU A 11 22.33 -4.51 6.01
N ALA A 12 22.92 -5.60 5.54
CA ALA A 12 23.73 -5.59 4.32
C ALA A 12 22.90 -5.26 3.07
N ARG A 13 21.65 -5.73 3.00
CA ARG A 13 20.71 -5.39 1.93
C ARG A 13 20.31 -3.92 1.99
N ALA A 14 20.03 -3.40 3.19
CA ALA A 14 19.67 -2.00 3.40
C ALA A 14 20.83 -1.05 3.05
N GLU A 15 22.06 -1.35 3.49
CA GLU A 15 23.26 -0.57 3.15
C GLU A 15 23.47 -0.51 1.63
N HIS A 16 23.37 -1.65 0.95
CA HIS A 16 23.50 -1.69 -0.49
C HIS A 16 22.37 -0.91 -1.19
N LEU A 17 21.11 -1.06 -0.77
CA LEU A 17 19.98 -0.30 -1.31
C LEU A 17 20.18 1.23 -1.13
N LEU A 18 20.55 1.67 0.08
CA LEU A 18 20.81 3.08 0.39
C LEU A 18 21.93 3.69 -0.47
N SER A 19 22.89 2.88 -0.92
CA SER A 19 23.95 3.31 -1.83
C SER A 19 23.47 3.56 -3.26
N LEU A 20 22.36 2.93 -3.66
CA LEU A 20 21.74 3.05 -4.99
C LEU A 20 20.68 4.16 -5.07
N MET A 21 20.19 4.64 -3.92
CA MET A 21 19.13 5.63 -3.84
C MET A 21 19.65 7.05 -4.07
N THR A 22 18.91 7.80 -4.87
CA THR A 22 18.99 9.26 -4.95
C THR A 22 18.53 9.91 -3.63
N LEU A 23 18.77 11.20 -3.47
CA LEU A 23 18.25 11.93 -2.30
C LEU A 23 16.72 11.96 -2.29
N GLU A 24 16.09 12.12 -3.44
CA GLU A 24 14.62 12.15 -3.59
C GLU A 24 14.01 10.82 -3.13
N GLU A 25 14.53 9.68 -3.59
CA GLU A 25 14.06 8.35 -3.16
C GLU A 25 14.24 8.16 -1.64
N LYS A 26 15.32 8.68 -1.04
CA LYS A 26 15.55 8.60 0.43
C LYS A 26 14.53 9.42 1.19
N VAL A 27 14.25 10.63 0.74
CA VAL A 27 13.20 11.48 1.32
C VAL A 27 11.85 10.81 1.15
N GLY A 28 11.57 10.25 -0.02
CA GLY A 28 10.33 9.53 -0.30
C GLY A 28 10.07 8.38 0.65
N GLN A 29 11.10 7.61 1.04
CA GLN A 29 10.96 6.56 2.06
C GLN A 29 10.47 7.06 3.43
N LEU A 30 10.62 8.36 3.73
CA LEU A 30 10.12 8.98 4.96
C LEU A 30 8.73 9.60 4.81
N VAL A 31 8.18 9.63 3.59
CA VAL A 31 6.85 10.18 3.29
C VAL A 31 5.79 9.11 3.52
N GLN A 32 4.79 9.48 4.31
CA GLN A 32 3.56 8.70 4.51
C GLN A 32 2.36 9.50 4.02
N LEU A 33 1.60 8.94 3.09
CA LEU A 33 0.34 9.54 2.62
C LEU A 33 -0.86 8.84 3.22
N PHE A 34 -2.01 9.52 3.17
CA PHE A 34 -3.30 8.94 3.49
C PHE A 34 -3.80 8.09 2.32
N GLY A 35 -3.87 6.78 2.52
CA GLY A 35 -4.21 5.78 1.52
C GLY A 35 -5.62 5.95 0.94
N TRP A 36 -6.60 6.37 1.75
CA TRP A 36 -7.95 6.67 1.26
C TRP A 36 -8.02 7.84 0.25
N LYS A 37 -6.93 8.58 0.06
CA LYS A 37 -6.81 9.65 -0.95
C LYS A 37 -6.07 9.23 -2.21
N THR A 38 -5.54 8.00 -2.29
CA THR A 38 -4.72 7.54 -3.41
C THR A 38 -5.50 6.79 -4.48
N TYR A 39 -6.81 6.66 -4.31
CA TYR A 39 -7.70 6.04 -5.28
C TYR A 39 -9.02 6.81 -5.40
N ARG A 40 -9.75 6.53 -6.48
CA ARG A 40 -11.06 7.09 -6.80
C ARG A 40 -11.98 6.00 -7.32
N ARG A 41 -13.28 6.14 -7.04
CA ARG A 41 -14.31 5.30 -7.62
C ARG A 41 -14.52 5.66 -9.10
N GLU A 42 -14.47 4.66 -9.98
CA GLU A 42 -14.76 4.80 -11.41
C GLU A 42 -15.88 3.82 -11.81
N GLY A 43 -17.12 4.31 -11.85
CA GLY A 43 -18.27 3.45 -12.12
C GLY A 43 -18.39 2.33 -11.08
N SER A 44 -18.28 1.08 -11.51
CA SER A 44 -18.26 -0.10 -10.63
C SER A 44 -16.86 -0.52 -10.18
N GLY A 45 -15.81 0.21 -10.56
CA GLY A 45 -14.42 -0.11 -10.27
C GLY A 45 -13.71 0.92 -9.40
N VAL A 46 -12.41 0.70 -9.22
CA VAL A 46 -11.49 1.53 -8.47
C VAL A 46 -10.28 1.83 -9.36
N ALA A 47 -9.88 3.09 -9.42
CA ALA A 47 -8.68 3.53 -10.13
C ALA A 47 -7.77 4.30 -9.18
N LEU A 48 -6.46 4.09 -9.28
CA LEU A 48 -5.48 4.88 -8.55
C LEU A 48 -5.50 6.34 -9.05
N ASP A 49 -5.24 7.27 -8.14
CA ASP A 49 -5.07 8.68 -8.50
C ASP A 49 -3.79 8.87 -9.33
N GLU A 50 -3.86 9.65 -10.41
CA GLU A 50 -2.73 9.79 -11.35
C GLU A 50 -1.55 10.55 -10.72
N ALA A 51 -1.79 11.53 -9.85
CA ALA A 51 -0.71 12.23 -9.15
C ALA A 51 -0.04 11.30 -8.12
N PHE A 52 -0.81 10.42 -7.49
CA PHE A 52 -0.26 9.36 -6.65
C PHE A 52 0.62 8.39 -7.44
N LYS A 53 0.17 7.89 -8.61
CA LYS A 53 0.94 7.00 -9.47
C LYS A 53 2.29 7.63 -9.86
N GLU A 54 2.26 8.87 -10.34
CA GLU A 54 3.47 9.59 -10.72
C GLU A 54 4.45 9.75 -9.54
N ALA A 55 3.94 10.05 -8.34
CA ALA A 55 4.76 10.17 -7.14
C ALA A 55 5.35 8.81 -6.70
N ALA A 56 4.59 7.72 -6.82
CA ALA A 56 5.04 6.36 -6.50
C ALA A 56 6.13 5.89 -7.47
N GLU A 57 5.95 6.09 -8.78
CA GLU A 57 6.94 5.74 -9.82
C GLU A 57 8.29 6.45 -9.62
N ARG A 58 8.25 7.72 -9.18
CA ARG A 58 9.44 8.52 -8.86
C ARG A 58 10.10 8.14 -7.53
N GLY A 59 9.51 7.22 -6.76
CA GLY A 59 9.99 6.83 -5.44
C GLY A 59 9.78 7.89 -4.36
N GLY A 60 8.82 8.80 -4.54
CA GLY A 60 8.50 9.90 -3.64
C GLY A 60 7.64 9.51 -2.42
N ILE A 61 7.27 8.23 -2.30
CA ILE A 61 6.38 7.72 -1.25
C ILE A 61 6.95 6.40 -0.71
N GLY A 62 7.06 6.30 0.61
CA GLY A 62 7.56 5.11 1.31
C GLY A 62 6.46 4.31 1.98
N SER A 63 5.37 4.98 2.38
CA SER A 63 4.27 4.33 3.06
C SER A 63 2.91 4.97 2.80
N LEU A 64 1.87 4.15 2.96
CA LEU A 64 0.46 4.56 2.95
C LEU A 64 -0.18 4.17 4.27
N TYR A 65 -1.01 5.05 4.79
CA TYR A 65 -1.79 4.81 5.99
C TYR A 65 -3.29 4.85 5.70
N GLY A 66 -4.03 3.82 6.13
CA GLY A 66 -5.48 3.80 6.03
C GLY A 66 -6.01 3.61 4.60
N VAL A 67 -5.41 2.75 3.78
CA VAL A 67 -5.92 2.48 2.42
C VAL A 67 -7.33 1.89 2.49
N LEU A 68 -7.58 1.01 3.47
CA LEU A 68 -8.86 0.33 3.67
C LEU A 68 -9.82 1.08 4.60
N ARG A 69 -9.36 2.21 5.15
CA ARG A 69 -10.07 2.96 6.19
C ARG A 69 -11.34 3.62 5.64
N ALA A 70 -12.45 3.43 6.35
CA ALA A 70 -13.74 4.04 6.00
C ALA A 70 -14.46 4.58 7.24
N ASP A 71 -14.30 5.87 7.51
CA ASP A 71 -14.95 6.54 8.64
C ASP A 71 -15.25 8.03 8.36
N PRO A 72 -16.08 8.71 9.18
CA PRO A 72 -16.47 10.10 8.94
C PRO A 72 -15.32 11.11 8.78
N TRP A 73 -14.14 10.87 9.35
CA TRP A 73 -12.96 11.74 9.22
C TRP A 73 -12.29 11.61 7.86
N THR A 74 -12.42 10.45 7.23
CA THR A 74 -11.90 10.18 5.88
C THR A 74 -12.86 10.63 4.78
N GLU A 75 -14.12 10.94 5.14
CA GLU A 75 -15.25 11.13 4.21
C GLU A 75 -15.57 9.90 3.34
N VAL A 76 -14.90 8.77 3.62
CA VAL A 76 -15.17 7.48 2.98
C VAL A 76 -16.27 6.77 3.76
N MET A 77 -17.40 6.55 3.09
CA MET A 77 -18.53 5.79 3.61
C MET A 77 -18.43 4.31 3.24
N LEU A 78 -19.22 3.46 3.91
CA LEU A 78 -19.35 2.03 3.57
C LEU A 78 -19.70 1.81 2.09
N ALA A 79 -20.47 2.71 1.48
CA ALA A 79 -20.86 2.61 0.07
C ALA A 79 -19.76 3.06 -0.91
N THR A 80 -18.73 3.78 -0.43
CA THR A 80 -17.73 4.42 -1.29
C THR A 80 -16.30 3.92 -1.07
N GLY A 81 -15.98 3.33 0.09
CA GLY A 81 -14.66 2.73 0.29
C GLY A 81 -14.59 1.29 -0.22
N LEU A 82 -13.42 0.68 -0.09
CA LEU A 82 -13.09 -0.62 -0.70
C LEU A 82 -13.72 -1.80 0.05
N SER A 83 -14.25 -2.75 -0.72
CA SER A 83 -14.47 -4.11 -0.21
C SER A 83 -13.14 -4.86 -0.06
N PRO A 84 -13.06 -5.97 0.70
CA PRO A 84 -11.81 -6.72 0.89
C PRO A 84 -11.12 -7.14 -0.42
N ARG A 85 -11.90 -7.51 -1.44
CA ARG A 85 -11.39 -7.84 -2.77
C ARG A 85 -10.82 -6.61 -3.47
N GLU A 86 -11.58 -5.52 -3.49
CA GLU A 86 -11.14 -4.26 -4.10
C GLU A 86 -9.92 -3.68 -3.37
N GLY A 87 -9.83 -3.86 -2.05
CA GLY A 87 -8.69 -3.50 -1.22
C GLY A 87 -7.42 -4.24 -1.67
N ALA A 88 -7.50 -5.57 -1.75
CA ALA A 88 -6.39 -6.40 -2.23
C ALA A 88 -5.99 -6.05 -3.68
N GLU A 89 -6.96 -5.87 -4.57
CA GLU A 89 -6.72 -5.50 -5.98
C GLU A 89 -6.09 -4.10 -6.08
N THR A 90 -6.55 -3.13 -5.28
CA THR A 90 -5.99 -1.76 -5.24
C THR A 90 -4.57 -1.74 -4.71
N ILE A 91 -4.29 -2.49 -3.65
CA ILE A 91 -2.94 -2.62 -3.07
C ILE A 91 -1.98 -3.25 -4.08
N ASN A 92 -2.39 -4.30 -4.77
CA ASN A 92 -1.56 -4.99 -5.76
C ASN A 92 -1.34 -4.16 -7.03
N ALA A 93 -2.27 -3.26 -7.37
CA ALA A 93 -2.14 -2.37 -8.51
C ALA A 93 -1.12 -1.23 -8.29
N ILE A 94 -0.62 -1.04 -7.07
CA ILE A 94 0.37 -0.01 -6.77
C ILE A 94 1.73 -0.43 -7.34
N GLU A 95 2.14 0.24 -8.42
CA GLU A 95 3.41 -0.01 -9.09
C GLU A 95 4.62 0.38 -8.23
N HIS A 96 5.76 -0.23 -8.54
CA HIS A 96 7.02 0.04 -7.85
C HIS A 96 7.88 1.06 -8.61
N SER A 97 8.63 1.86 -7.85
CA SER A 97 9.61 2.81 -8.40
C SER A 97 10.78 2.12 -9.09
N ARG A 98 11.69 2.91 -9.67
CA ARG A 98 12.94 2.47 -10.32
C ARG A 98 13.71 1.36 -9.58
N LEU A 99 13.74 1.41 -8.25
CA LEU A 99 14.47 0.44 -7.40
C LEU A 99 13.58 -0.72 -6.90
N GLY A 100 12.31 -0.79 -7.30
CA GLY A 100 11.44 -1.87 -6.88
C GLY A 100 11.18 -1.91 -5.36
N ILE A 101 11.31 -0.77 -4.67
CA ILE A 101 11.08 -0.72 -3.21
C ILE A 101 9.57 -0.79 -2.97
N PRO A 102 9.05 -1.80 -2.26
CA PRO A 102 7.63 -1.90 -1.99
C PRO A 102 7.18 -0.80 -1.02
N ILE A 103 5.98 -0.26 -1.25
CA ILE A 103 5.34 0.67 -0.32
C ILE A 103 4.90 -0.09 0.93
N LEU A 104 5.14 0.49 2.11
CA LEU A 104 4.66 -0.03 3.38
C LEU A 104 3.22 0.41 3.64
N PHE A 105 2.31 -0.53 3.89
CA PHE A 105 0.92 -0.26 4.24
C PHE A 105 0.72 -0.33 5.75
N GLY A 106 0.15 0.72 6.34
CA GLY A 106 -0.20 0.78 7.75
C GLY A 106 -1.70 0.93 7.95
N GLU A 107 -2.27 0.06 8.78
CA GLU A 107 -3.69 0.07 9.16
C GLU A 107 -3.86 0.12 10.69
N GLU A 108 -4.97 0.66 11.16
CA GLU A 108 -5.30 0.70 12.59
C GLU A 108 -6.12 -0.52 13.00
N CYS A 109 -5.47 -1.49 13.64
CA CYS A 109 -6.10 -2.76 14.00
C CYS A 109 -6.13 -2.98 15.52
N SER A 110 -6.29 -1.90 16.30
CA SER A 110 -6.23 -1.93 17.77
C SER A 110 -7.27 -2.85 18.43
N HIS A 111 -8.38 -3.13 17.72
CA HIS A 111 -9.45 -4.04 18.13
C HIS A 111 -9.95 -4.89 16.95
N GLY A 112 -9.05 -5.24 16.02
CA GLY A 112 -9.39 -5.77 14.71
C GLY A 112 -9.44 -4.67 13.64
N GLU A 113 -9.35 -5.08 12.38
CA GLU A 113 -9.43 -4.21 11.21
C GLU A 113 -10.79 -3.49 11.16
N PHE A 114 -10.76 -2.17 10.92
CA PHE A 114 -11.95 -1.37 10.63
C PHE A 114 -12.07 -1.19 9.11
N GLU A 115 -12.20 -2.30 8.38
CA GLU A 115 -12.59 -2.28 6.98
C GLU A 115 -14.13 -2.19 6.87
N ILE A 116 -14.62 -1.84 5.68
CA ILE A 116 -16.03 -1.89 5.29
C ILE A 116 -16.55 -3.33 5.37
N GLN A 117 -16.84 -3.75 6.59
CA GLN A 117 -17.85 -4.72 6.97
C GLN A 117 -17.97 -4.70 8.49
N ILE A 118 -19.15 -4.32 8.96
CA ILE A 118 -19.57 -4.51 10.34
C ILE A 118 -19.48 -6.03 10.63
N GLY A 119 -18.39 -6.48 11.26
CA GLY A 119 -18.33 -7.78 11.95
C GLY A 119 -17.57 -8.94 11.28
N ARG A 120 -16.45 -8.72 10.58
CA ARG A 120 -15.52 -9.82 10.25
C ARG A 120 -14.09 -9.54 10.73
N HIS A 121 -13.40 -10.61 11.10
CA HIS A 121 -12.10 -10.58 11.77
C HIS A 121 -10.99 -10.16 10.79
N ALA A 122 -9.97 -9.44 11.26
CA ALA A 122 -8.78 -9.03 10.50
C ALA A 122 -8.11 -10.16 9.66
N GLN A 123 -8.36 -11.42 10.03
CA GLN A 123 -7.89 -12.60 9.30
C GLN A 123 -8.43 -12.68 7.87
N ASP A 124 -9.65 -12.18 7.60
CA ASP A 124 -10.30 -12.31 6.30
C ASP A 124 -9.64 -11.44 5.21
N VAL A 125 -9.09 -10.27 5.59
CA VAL A 125 -8.35 -9.36 4.69
C VAL A 125 -7.01 -9.95 4.32
N GLN A 126 -6.26 -10.43 5.32
CA GLN A 126 -4.97 -11.06 5.08
C GLN A 126 -5.11 -12.33 4.24
N SER A 127 -6.16 -13.12 4.48
CA SER A 127 -6.51 -14.25 3.62
C SER A 127 -6.92 -13.82 2.21
N ALA A 128 -7.65 -12.71 2.03
CA ALA A 128 -8.01 -12.20 0.70
C ALA A 128 -6.78 -11.74 -0.09
N VAL A 129 -5.85 -11.00 0.53
CA VAL A 129 -4.58 -10.61 -0.07
C VAL A 129 -3.78 -11.84 -0.50
N LEU A 130 -3.65 -12.84 0.38
CA LEU A 130 -2.98 -14.11 0.04
C LEU A 130 -3.69 -14.89 -1.08
N THR A 131 -5.02 -14.91 -1.09
CA THR A 131 -5.82 -15.62 -2.12
C THR A 131 -5.73 -14.96 -3.50
N VAL A 132 -5.57 -13.64 -3.55
CA VAL A 132 -5.32 -12.92 -4.82
C VAL A 132 -3.90 -13.24 -5.32
N LEU A 133 -2.92 -13.32 -4.43
CA LEU A 133 -1.53 -13.68 -4.77
C LEU A 133 -1.36 -15.13 -5.24
N GLU A 134 -2.21 -16.06 -4.80
CA GLU A 134 -2.17 -17.49 -5.20
C GLU A 134 -2.83 -17.79 -6.56
N LYS A 135 -3.44 -16.81 -7.21
CA LYS A 135 -4.14 -16.99 -8.50
C LYS A 135 -3.36 -16.50 -9.74
N GLU A 136 -2.11 -16.07 -9.55
CA GLU A 136 -1.14 -15.76 -10.61
C GLU A 136 0.00 -16.77 -10.62
#